data_AF-A0A922LX20-F1
#
_entry.id   AF-A0A922LX20-F1
#
_cell.length_a   1.000
_cell.length_b   1.000
_cell.length_c   1.000
_cell.angle_alpha   90.00
_cell.angle_beta   90.00
_cell.angle_gamma   90.00
#
_symmetry.space_group_name_H-M   'P 1'
#
loop_
_entity.id
_entity.type
_entity.pdbx_description
1 polymer ?
#
loop_
_entity_poly.entity_id
_entity_poly.type
_entity_poly.pdbx_seq_one_letter_code
_entity_poly.pdbx_strand_id
1 'polypeptide(L)'
;MDYSCGLGPHLSGSLKRSNNPRRSISSSKYIGGIDWQLRNQFTEQLKCLDLKLDIDSTVVAELQDFYRRRASVEQDYSDALAKLANGLKQRHVNETTKRPHWAPYTATTIWNTLLGSTLHLAEAHATLSDIFSKQMVQRLADMDEDAVRLHKQCREMMSSCQDRVLANTTKLQADQREYAHRQAAALEADRIRRRAEDKLLAANQKARSKGKDPDNSQRSMRAQNEFDLVCC
;
A
#
# COMPACT_ATOMS: atom_id res chain seq x y z
N MET A 1 -8.27 15.06 -8.11
CA MET A 1 -8.26 13.68 -7.59
C MET A 1 -8.35 13.80 -6.07
N ASP A 2 -9.56 13.89 -5.55
CA ASP A 2 -9.82 14.11 -4.13
C ASP A 2 -9.74 12.78 -3.37
N TYR A 3 -8.72 12.65 -2.51
CA TYR A 3 -8.63 11.57 -1.54
C TYR A 3 -9.44 11.94 -0.29
N SER A 4 -10.77 11.73 -0.35
CA SER A 4 -11.62 11.80 0.84
C SER A 4 -11.77 10.41 1.47
N CYS A 5 -10.95 10.11 2.48
CA CYS A 5 -11.20 9.01 3.42
C CYS A 5 -12.35 9.42 4.35
N GLY A 6 -13.59 9.14 3.92
CA GLY A 6 -14.79 9.36 4.73
C GLY A 6 -14.87 8.35 5.88
N LEU A 7 -14.45 8.75 7.08
CA LEU A 7 -14.83 8.09 8.33
C LEU A 7 -16.30 8.41 8.62
N GLY A 8 -17.18 7.42 8.45
CA GLY A 8 -18.60 7.51 8.78
C GLY A 8 -18.90 7.57 10.29
N PRO A 9 -20.12 7.96 10.70
CA PRO A 9 -20.40 8.42 12.05
C PRO A 9 -20.64 7.30 13.08
N HIS A 10 -20.09 7.53 14.28
CA HIS A 10 -20.49 7.11 15.63
C HIS A 10 -21.42 5.89 15.78
N LEU A 11 -20.88 4.80 16.34
CA LEU A 11 -21.64 3.74 17.01
C LEU A 11 -21.63 3.96 18.54
N SER A 12 -22.41 4.93 19.03
CA SER A 12 -22.82 5.00 20.44
C SER A 12 -24.09 4.17 20.64
N GLY A 13 -23.95 2.84 20.64
CA GLY A 13 -25.05 1.91 20.90
C GLY A 13 -24.87 1.20 22.24
N SER A 14 -25.67 1.58 23.24
CA SER A 14 -25.72 0.92 24.55
C SER A 14 -26.05 -0.58 24.38
N LEU A 15 -25.08 -1.46 24.67
CA LEU A 15 -25.24 -2.92 24.61
C LEU A 15 -26.15 -3.41 25.76
N LYS A 16 -27.47 -3.36 25.55
CA LYS A 16 -28.40 -4.18 26.35
C LYS A 16 -28.11 -5.66 26.05
N ARG A 17 -27.59 -6.38 27.06
CA ARG A 17 -27.41 -7.84 27.06
C ARG A 17 -28.75 -8.53 26.79
N SER A 18 -28.91 -9.05 25.58
CA SER A 18 -30.04 -9.89 25.18
C SER A 18 -29.50 -11.28 24.81
N ASN A 19 -29.97 -12.30 25.53
CA ASN A 19 -29.52 -13.71 25.49
C ASN A 19 -30.00 -14.49 24.24
N ASN A 20 -29.87 -13.90 23.04
CA ASN A 20 -30.44 -14.52 21.83
C ASN A 20 -29.36 -15.17 20.93
N PRO A 21 -29.33 -16.52 20.80
CA PRO A 21 -28.32 -17.25 20.01
C PRO A 21 -28.34 -16.93 18.50
N ARG A 22 -29.43 -16.31 17.98
CA ARG A 22 -29.50 -15.80 16.60
C ARG A 22 -28.45 -14.73 16.28
N ARG A 23 -27.92 -13.99 17.28
CA ARG A 23 -26.86 -12.99 17.05
C ARG A 23 -25.49 -13.61 16.78
N SER A 24 -25.20 -14.80 17.32
CA SER A 24 -23.90 -15.48 17.12
C SER A 24 -23.68 -15.88 15.65
N ILE A 25 -24.71 -16.44 15.00
CA ILE A 25 -24.68 -16.80 13.56
C ILE A 25 -24.53 -15.55 12.68
N SER A 26 -25.18 -14.44 13.08
CA SER A 26 -25.04 -13.16 12.39
C SER A 26 -23.61 -12.61 12.51
N SER A 27 -23.03 -12.64 13.72
CA SER A 27 -21.69 -12.15 14.01
C SER A 27 -20.59 -12.93 13.27
N SER A 28 -20.75 -14.25 13.09
CA SER A 28 -19.82 -15.04 12.27
C SER A 28 -19.90 -14.73 10.76
N LYS A 29 -21.07 -14.39 10.23
CA LYS A 29 -21.22 -13.90 8.84
C LYS A 29 -20.57 -12.53 8.63
N TYR A 30 -20.65 -11.64 9.63
CA TYR A 30 -20.01 -10.32 9.55
C TYR A 30 -18.48 -10.43 9.47
N ILE A 31 -17.83 -11.30 10.27
CA ILE A 31 -16.36 -11.42 10.20
C ILE A 31 -15.90 -12.15 8.92
N GLY A 32 -16.69 -13.09 8.40
CA GLY A 32 -16.43 -13.68 7.07
C GLY A 32 -16.51 -12.64 5.94
N GLY A 33 -17.47 -11.70 6.02
CA GLY A 33 -17.55 -10.56 5.11
C GLY A 33 -16.36 -9.61 5.21
N ILE A 34 -15.87 -9.36 6.44
CA ILE A 34 -14.69 -8.52 6.69
C ILE A 34 -13.42 -9.15 6.10
N ASP A 35 -13.21 -10.47 6.24
CA ASP A 35 -12.04 -11.15 5.65
C ASP A 35 -12.01 -11.01 4.13
N TRP A 36 -13.16 -11.22 3.47
CA TRP A 36 -13.26 -11.03 2.02
C TRP A 36 -12.97 -9.58 1.60
N GLN A 37 -13.54 -8.60 2.32
CA GLN A 37 -13.29 -7.17 2.05
C GLN A 37 -11.81 -6.80 2.22
N LEU A 38 -11.16 -7.30 3.27
CA LEU A 38 -9.73 -7.08 3.51
C LEU A 38 -8.87 -7.67 2.40
N ARG A 39 -9.13 -8.93 2.00
CA ARG A 39 -8.41 -9.58 0.89
C ARG A 39 -8.57 -8.83 -0.42
N ASN A 40 -9.79 -8.34 -0.70
CA ASN A 40 -10.04 -7.52 -1.87
C ASN A 40 -9.24 -6.21 -1.82
N GLN A 41 -9.29 -5.48 -0.71
CA GLN A 41 -8.50 -4.25 -0.54
C GLN A 41 -6.99 -4.50 -0.67
N PHE A 42 -6.46 -5.57 -0.09
CA PHE A 42 -5.05 -5.94 -0.21
C PHE A 42 -4.64 -6.26 -1.65
N THR A 43 -5.51 -6.93 -2.38
CA THR A 43 -5.32 -7.19 -3.82
C THR A 43 -5.26 -5.88 -4.60
N GLU A 44 -6.20 -4.96 -4.35
CA GLU A 44 -6.21 -3.65 -5.01
C GLU A 44 -4.97 -2.82 -4.64
N GLN A 45 -4.50 -2.87 -3.39
CA GLN A 45 -3.26 -2.21 -2.98
C GLN A 45 -2.03 -2.72 -3.76
N LEU A 46 -1.93 -4.03 -3.97
CA LEU A 46 -0.85 -4.62 -4.78
C LEU A 46 -0.95 -4.18 -6.25
N LYS A 47 -2.16 -4.18 -6.83
CA LYS A 47 -2.37 -3.68 -8.20
C LYS A 47 -1.98 -2.20 -8.34
N CYS A 48 -2.31 -1.37 -7.34
CA CYS A 48 -1.91 0.03 -7.34
C CYS A 48 -0.38 0.19 -7.29
N LEU A 49 0.31 -0.65 -6.51
CA LEU A 49 1.78 -0.65 -6.46
C LEU A 49 2.39 -1.06 -7.81
N ASP A 50 1.83 -2.10 -8.44
CA ASP A 50 2.28 -2.58 -9.76
C ASP A 50 2.04 -1.53 -10.85
N LEU A 51 0.85 -0.91 -10.86
CA LEU A 51 0.50 0.16 -11.79
C LEU A 51 1.42 1.39 -11.61
N LYS A 52 1.79 1.71 -10.37
CA LYS A 52 2.74 2.81 -10.12
C LYS A 52 4.09 2.55 -10.78
N LEU A 53 4.65 1.33 -10.63
CA LEU A 53 5.91 0.99 -11.28
C LEU A 53 5.80 1.06 -12.80
N ASP A 54 4.71 0.53 -13.39
CA ASP A 54 4.47 0.56 -14.83
C ASP A 54 4.45 1.99 -15.40
N ILE A 55 3.74 2.90 -14.71
CA ILE A 55 3.71 4.33 -15.07
C ILE A 55 5.10 4.96 -14.94
N ASP A 56 5.78 4.75 -13.81
CA ASP A 56 7.10 5.32 -13.55
C ASP A 56 8.11 4.85 -14.62
N SER A 57 8.19 3.55 -14.91
CA SER A 57 9.06 2.99 -15.95
C SER A 57 8.73 3.49 -17.36
N THR A 58 7.44 3.64 -17.69
CA THR A 58 7.00 4.19 -18.98
C THR A 58 7.48 5.63 -19.15
N VAL A 59 7.23 6.49 -18.16
CA VAL A 59 7.63 7.91 -18.21
C VAL A 59 9.15 8.03 -18.24
N VAL A 60 9.87 7.20 -17.50
CA VAL A 60 11.34 7.21 -17.51
C VAL A 60 11.89 6.80 -18.88
N ALA A 61 11.29 5.82 -19.55
CA ALA A 61 11.67 5.44 -20.91
C ALA A 61 11.45 6.59 -21.90
N GLU A 62 10.32 7.30 -21.80
CA GLU A 62 10.04 8.50 -22.61
C GLU A 62 11.06 9.62 -22.35
N LEU A 63 11.44 9.86 -21.09
CA LEU A 63 12.47 10.83 -20.74
C LEU A 63 13.84 10.45 -21.31
N GLN A 64 14.20 9.17 -21.28
CA GLN A 64 15.45 8.71 -21.88
C GLN A 64 15.46 8.95 -23.40
N ASP A 65 14.37 8.62 -24.10
CA ASP A 65 14.25 8.89 -25.54
C ASP A 65 14.31 10.39 -25.84
N PHE A 66 13.63 11.21 -25.05
CA PHE A 66 13.72 12.66 -25.14
C PHE A 66 15.17 13.16 -25.06
N TYR A 67 15.95 12.71 -24.07
CA TYR A 67 17.35 13.14 -23.93
C TYR A 67 18.25 12.62 -25.05
N ARG A 68 18.01 11.41 -25.59
CA ARG A 68 18.73 10.91 -26.77
C ARG A 68 18.46 11.80 -28.00
N ARG A 69 17.20 12.13 -28.26
CA ARG A 69 16.83 13.03 -29.37
C ARG A 69 17.37 14.44 -29.16
N ARG A 70 17.27 14.96 -27.94
CA ARG A 70 17.83 16.27 -27.57
C ARG A 70 19.34 16.32 -27.79
N ALA A 71 20.08 15.27 -27.40
CA ALA A 71 21.50 15.17 -27.66
C ALA A 71 21.83 15.26 -29.15
N SER A 72 21.08 14.54 -30.01
CA SER A 72 21.24 14.64 -31.47
C SER A 72 21.04 16.06 -31.98
N VAL A 73 20.01 16.77 -31.50
CA VAL A 73 19.76 18.16 -31.91
C VAL A 73 20.90 19.09 -31.50
N GLU A 74 21.41 18.94 -30.27
CA GLU A 74 22.56 19.73 -29.80
C GLU A 74 23.83 19.43 -30.62
N GLN A 75 24.05 18.16 -30.99
CA GLN A 75 25.17 17.76 -31.83
C GLN A 75 25.06 18.36 -33.24
N ASP A 76 23.89 18.27 -33.87
CA ASP A 76 23.65 18.84 -35.20
C ASP A 76 23.89 20.35 -35.20
N TYR A 77 23.48 21.04 -34.13
CA TYR A 77 23.71 22.48 -34.00
C TYR A 77 25.19 22.82 -33.78
N SER A 78 25.89 22.03 -32.95
CA SER A 78 27.35 22.13 -32.80
C SER A 78 28.07 22.00 -34.14
N ASP A 79 27.75 20.95 -34.91
CA ASP A 79 28.37 20.67 -36.20
C ASP A 79 28.08 21.79 -37.22
N ALA A 80 26.86 22.32 -37.22
CA ALA A 80 26.47 23.44 -38.08
C ALA A 80 27.27 24.72 -37.75
N LEU A 81 27.43 25.06 -36.48
CA LEU A 81 28.23 26.20 -36.03
C LEU A 81 29.71 26.02 -36.37
N ALA A 82 30.27 24.83 -36.11
CA ALA A 82 31.65 24.51 -36.42
C ALA A 82 31.92 24.59 -37.93
N LYS A 83 31.02 24.06 -38.76
CA LYS A 83 31.11 24.12 -40.22
C LYS A 83 31.05 25.57 -40.73
N LEU A 84 30.13 26.38 -40.21
CA LEU A 84 29.99 27.79 -40.55
C LEU A 84 31.29 28.56 -40.23
N ALA A 85 31.75 28.45 -38.98
CA ALA A 85 32.92 29.20 -38.51
C ALA A 85 34.19 28.77 -39.24
N ASN A 86 34.43 27.46 -39.41
CA ASN A 86 35.61 26.95 -40.11
C ASN A 86 35.61 27.28 -41.61
N GLY A 87 34.45 27.23 -42.27
CA GLY A 87 34.31 27.61 -43.68
C GLY A 87 34.66 29.09 -43.91
N LEU A 88 34.15 29.97 -43.04
CA LEU A 88 34.46 31.39 -43.07
C LEU A 88 35.92 31.69 -42.68
N LYS A 89 36.47 30.98 -41.69
CA LYS A 89 37.88 31.08 -41.29
C LYS A 89 38.82 30.71 -42.43
N GLN A 90 38.58 29.58 -43.10
CA GLN A 90 39.37 29.15 -44.26
C GLN A 90 39.34 30.18 -45.40
N ARG A 91 38.15 30.70 -45.74
CA ARG A 91 38.00 31.76 -46.73
C ARG A 91 38.79 33.02 -46.34
N HIS A 92 38.74 33.43 -45.07
CA HIS A 92 39.45 34.61 -44.59
C HIS A 92 40.97 34.44 -44.58
N VAL A 93 41.47 33.26 -44.21
CA VAL A 93 42.90 32.91 -44.30
C VAL A 93 43.37 33.02 -45.76
N ASN A 94 42.63 32.46 -46.71
CA ASN A 94 42.98 32.54 -48.14
C ASN A 94 43.10 33.98 -48.68
N GLU A 95 42.29 34.91 -48.18
CA GLU A 95 42.37 36.32 -48.55
C GLU A 95 43.53 37.05 -47.85
N THR A 96 43.73 36.80 -46.55
CA THR A 96 44.80 37.46 -45.78
C THR A 96 46.20 36.96 -46.17
N THR A 97 46.35 35.71 -46.61
CA THR A 97 47.61 35.21 -47.22
C THR A 97 47.98 35.99 -48.48
N LYS A 98 47.01 36.37 -49.31
CA LYS A 98 47.24 37.21 -50.50
C LYS A 98 47.49 38.68 -50.15
N ARG A 99 47.09 39.12 -48.95
CA ARG A 99 47.12 40.52 -48.50
C ARG A 99 47.60 40.62 -47.05
N PRO A 100 48.90 40.39 -46.78
CA PRO A 100 49.43 40.24 -45.42
C PRO A 100 49.22 41.47 -44.53
N HIS A 101 49.22 42.65 -45.14
CA HIS A 101 48.95 43.93 -44.50
C HIS A 101 47.54 44.04 -43.89
N TRP A 102 46.60 43.14 -44.22
CA TRP A 102 45.25 43.11 -43.65
C TRP A 102 45.20 42.58 -42.21
N ALA A 103 46.16 41.75 -41.81
CA ALA A 103 46.19 41.14 -40.49
C ALA A 103 46.12 42.14 -39.30
N PRO A 104 46.87 43.26 -39.29
CA PRO A 104 46.83 44.22 -38.17
C PRO A 104 45.57 45.12 -38.11
N TYR A 105 44.63 45.02 -39.05
CA TYR A 105 43.44 45.87 -39.02
C TYR A 105 42.44 45.44 -37.95
N THR A 106 41.85 46.40 -37.25
CA THR A 106 40.82 46.17 -36.23
C THR A 106 39.65 45.33 -36.73
N ALA A 107 39.21 45.53 -37.99
CA ALA A 107 38.15 44.74 -38.60
C ALA A 107 38.52 43.24 -38.71
N THR A 108 39.78 42.93 -39.03
CA THR A 108 40.31 41.56 -39.05
C THR A 108 40.32 40.95 -37.66
N THR A 109 40.69 41.72 -36.63
CA THR A 109 40.62 41.28 -35.24
C THR A 109 39.19 40.96 -34.81
N ILE A 110 38.22 41.86 -35.05
CA ILE A 110 36.81 41.65 -34.71
C ILE A 110 36.26 40.40 -35.40
N TRP A 111 36.60 40.22 -36.69
CA TRP A 111 36.21 39.03 -37.45
C TRP A 111 36.74 37.74 -36.82
N ASN A 112 38.03 37.70 -36.48
CA ASN A 112 38.63 36.53 -35.84
C ASN A 112 38.02 36.24 -34.45
N THR A 113 37.73 37.28 -33.66
CA THR A 113 37.02 37.13 -32.38
C THR A 113 35.63 36.53 -32.59
N LEU A 114 34.85 37.01 -33.56
CA LEU A 114 33.52 36.48 -33.86
C LEU A 114 33.56 34.99 -34.25
N LEU A 115 34.50 34.60 -35.12
CA LEU A 115 34.67 33.19 -35.49
C LEU A 115 35.09 32.33 -34.30
N GLY A 116 35.99 32.84 -33.45
CA GLY A 116 36.40 32.19 -32.21
C GLY A 116 35.24 31.97 -31.24
N SER A 117 34.42 32.99 -31.00
CA SER A 117 33.21 32.87 -30.16
C SER A 117 32.20 31.87 -30.73
N THR A 118 32.07 31.79 -32.05
CA THR A 118 31.17 30.82 -32.70
C THR A 118 31.68 29.39 -32.54
N LEU A 119 32.99 29.16 -32.66
CA LEU A 119 33.60 27.84 -32.41
C LEU A 119 33.48 27.43 -30.94
N HIS A 120 33.67 28.37 -30.02
CA HIS A 120 33.48 28.10 -28.60
C HIS A 120 32.04 27.71 -28.28
N LEU A 121 31.05 28.38 -28.90
CA LEU A 121 29.64 27.98 -28.76
C LEU A 121 29.38 26.58 -29.34
N ALA A 122 30.00 26.23 -30.48
CA ALA A 122 29.93 24.89 -31.04
C ALA A 122 30.44 23.82 -30.03
N GLU A 123 31.61 24.05 -29.42
CA GLU A 123 32.17 23.15 -28.40
C GLU A 123 31.25 22.99 -27.18
N ALA A 124 30.60 24.09 -26.75
CA ALA A 124 29.63 24.05 -25.66
C ALA A 124 28.41 23.16 -26.01
N HIS A 125 27.88 23.27 -27.23
CA HIS A 125 26.77 22.42 -27.70
C HIS A 125 27.18 20.94 -27.84
N ALA A 126 28.40 20.65 -28.31
CA ALA A 126 28.93 19.28 -28.32
C ALA A 126 29.03 18.71 -26.90
N THR A 127 29.48 19.52 -25.94
CA THR A 127 29.55 19.12 -24.53
C THR A 127 28.15 18.83 -23.96
N LEU A 128 27.14 19.65 -24.30
CA LEU A 128 25.76 19.41 -23.90
C LEU A 128 25.19 18.11 -24.51
N SER A 129 25.46 17.86 -25.79
CA SER A 129 25.11 16.60 -26.47
C SER A 129 25.67 15.38 -25.71
N ASP A 130 26.95 15.44 -25.33
CA ASP A 130 27.60 14.37 -24.57
C ASP A 130 26.99 14.17 -23.18
N ILE A 131 26.69 15.26 -22.46
CA ILE A 131 26.03 15.18 -21.14
C ILE A 131 24.65 14.55 -21.27
N PHE A 132 23.86 14.96 -22.28
CA PHE A 132 22.51 14.43 -22.48
C PHE A 132 22.52 12.96 -22.90
N SER A 133 23.34 12.58 -23.88
CA SER A 133 23.37 11.22 -24.40
C SER A 133 23.98 10.19 -23.44
N LYS A 134 24.94 10.60 -22.61
CA LYS A 134 25.65 9.69 -21.68
C LYS A 134 25.13 9.84 -20.25
N GLN A 135 25.35 11.00 -19.65
CA GLN A 135 25.14 11.16 -18.20
C GLN A 135 23.65 11.17 -17.85
N MET A 136 22.84 11.92 -18.59
CA MET A 136 21.40 12.01 -18.29
C MET A 136 20.67 10.71 -18.59
N VAL A 137 20.95 10.07 -19.73
CA VAL A 137 20.36 8.77 -20.06
C VAL A 137 20.76 7.70 -19.03
N GLN A 138 22.03 7.65 -18.62
CA GLN A 138 22.47 6.69 -17.59
C GLN A 138 21.78 6.92 -16.25
N ARG A 139 21.71 8.18 -15.79
CA ARG A 139 21.01 8.54 -14.53
C ARG A 139 19.55 8.11 -14.53
N LEU A 140 18.88 8.21 -15.67
CA LEU A 140 17.50 7.76 -15.82
C LEU A 140 17.38 6.22 -15.84
N ALA A 141 18.37 5.53 -16.43
CA ALA A 141 18.43 4.07 -16.37
C ALA A 141 18.64 3.57 -14.92
N ASP A 142 19.59 4.17 -14.20
CA ASP A 142 19.84 3.86 -12.79
C ASP A 142 18.58 4.09 -11.93
N MET A 143 17.85 5.18 -12.21
CA MET A 143 16.60 5.50 -11.53
C MET A 143 15.48 4.48 -11.80
N ASP A 144 15.39 3.93 -13.01
CA ASP A 144 14.44 2.85 -13.34
C ASP A 144 14.79 1.55 -12.62
N GLU A 145 16.08 1.17 -12.62
CA GLU A 145 16.56 0.00 -11.88
C GLU A 145 16.28 0.12 -10.37
N ASP A 146 16.51 1.31 -9.80
CA ASP A 146 16.19 1.59 -8.41
C ASP A 146 14.69 1.55 -8.12
N ALA A 147 13.85 2.04 -9.04
CA ALA A 147 12.40 1.95 -8.91
C ALA A 147 11.92 0.49 -8.88
N VAL A 148 12.45 -0.36 -9.75
CA VAL A 148 12.17 -1.81 -9.76
C VAL A 148 12.62 -2.47 -8.45
N ARG A 149 13.83 -2.15 -7.98
CA ARG A 149 14.36 -2.68 -6.72
C ARG A 149 13.52 -2.26 -5.51
N LEU A 150 13.11 -0.99 -5.46
CA LEU A 150 12.27 -0.46 -4.40
C LEU A 150 10.87 -1.07 -4.43
N HIS A 151 10.26 -1.21 -5.61
CA HIS A 151 8.97 -1.90 -5.79
C HIS A 151 9.01 -3.29 -5.18
N LYS A 152 10.04 -4.09 -5.48
CA LYS A 152 10.20 -5.44 -4.92
C LYS A 152 10.23 -5.42 -3.38
N GLN A 153 11.02 -4.52 -2.79
CA GLN A 153 11.09 -4.36 -1.34
C GLN A 153 9.75 -3.95 -0.73
N CYS A 154 9.07 -2.98 -1.34
CA CYS A 154 7.74 -2.54 -0.92
C CYS A 154 6.72 -3.68 -0.99
N ARG A 155 6.73 -4.45 -2.08
CA ARG A 155 5.82 -5.58 -2.29
C ARG A 155 6.03 -6.69 -1.25
N GLU A 156 7.28 -7.03 -0.95
CA GLU A 156 7.64 -8.00 0.09
C GLU A 156 7.18 -7.55 1.50
N MET A 157 7.45 -6.29 1.86
CA MET A 157 7.00 -5.72 3.14
C MET A 157 5.48 -5.66 3.25
N MET A 158 4.79 -5.24 2.17
CA MET A 158 3.34 -5.19 2.11
C MET A 158 2.74 -6.59 2.26
N SER A 159 3.21 -7.57 1.51
CA SER A 159 2.73 -8.96 1.60
C SER A 159 2.89 -9.51 3.02
N SER A 160 4.08 -9.33 3.63
CA SER A 160 4.32 -9.76 5.01
C SER A 160 3.37 -9.10 6.01
N CYS A 161 3.09 -7.81 5.85
CA CYS A 161 2.12 -7.11 6.69
C CYS A 161 0.68 -7.63 6.49
N GLN A 162 0.26 -7.79 5.23
CA GLN A 162 -1.06 -8.30 4.85
C GLN A 162 -1.28 -9.72 5.39
N ASP A 163 -0.29 -10.61 5.27
CA ASP A 163 -0.34 -11.97 5.80
C ASP A 163 -0.54 -11.99 7.32
N ARG A 164 0.16 -11.10 8.05
CA ARG A 164 -0.02 -10.95 9.50
C ARG A 164 -1.43 -10.48 9.86
N VAL A 165 -2.00 -9.55 9.10
CA VAL A 165 -3.38 -9.10 9.32
C VAL A 165 -4.37 -10.24 9.08
N LEU A 166 -4.22 -10.99 7.98
CA LEU A 166 -5.10 -12.13 7.67
C LEU A 166 -4.98 -13.26 8.71
N ALA A 167 -3.77 -13.54 9.20
CA ALA A 167 -3.55 -14.50 10.27
C ALA A 167 -4.26 -14.08 11.57
N ASN A 168 -4.15 -12.80 11.95
CA ASN A 168 -4.84 -12.25 13.11
C ASN A 168 -6.37 -12.29 12.96
N THR A 169 -6.89 -11.96 11.77
CA THR A 169 -8.32 -12.07 11.47
C THR A 169 -8.81 -13.52 11.57
N THR A 170 -8.02 -14.48 11.08
CA THR A 170 -8.34 -15.91 11.18
C THR A 170 -8.38 -16.37 12.64
N LYS A 171 -7.39 -15.95 13.44
CA LYS A 171 -7.37 -16.24 14.88
C LYS A 171 -8.59 -15.64 15.59
N LEU A 172 -8.93 -14.38 15.30
CA LEU A 172 -10.10 -13.72 15.87
C LEU A 172 -11.40 -14.46 15.54
N GLN A 173 -11.54 -14.94 14.30
CA GLN A 173 -12.67 -15.77 13.91
C GLN A 173 -12.75 -17.08 14.70
N ALA A 174 -11.60 -17.73 14.96
CA ALA A 174 -11.55 -18.94 15.77
C ALA A 174 -11.96 -18.65 17.23
N ASP A 175 -11.38 -17.61 17.84
CA ASP A 175 -11.68 -17.19 19.21
C ASP A 175 -13.17 -16.83 19.37
N GLN A 176 -13.76 -16.19 18.36
CA GLN A 176 -15.19 -15.86 18.35
C GLN A 176 -16.08 -17.12 18.29
N ARG A 177 -15.72 -18.12 17.47
CA ARG A 177 -16.45 -19.39 17.41
C ARG A 177 -16.37 -20.14 18.74
N GLU A 178 -15.19 -20.16 19.35
CA GLU A 178 -14.99 -20.77 20.65
C GLU A 178 -15.80 -20.05 21.74
N TYR A 179 -15.79 -18.72 21.76
CA TYR A 179 -16.61 -17.93 22.66
C TYR A 179 -18.10 -18.23 22.50
N ALA A 180 -18.60 -18.28 21.26
CA ALA A 180 -20.00 -18.62 20.98
C ALA A 180 -20.37 -20.03 21.47
N HIS A 181 -19.48 -21.00 21.30
CA HIS A 181 -19.66 -22.35 21.81
C HIS A 181 -19.73 -22.38 23.34
N ARG A 182 -18.77 -21.76 24.03
CA ARG A 182 -18.75 -21.66 25.50
C ARG A 182 -19.99 -20.93 26.03
N GLN A 183 -20.43 -19.87 25.36
CA GLN A 183 -21.64 -19.14 25.72
C GLN A 183 -22.88 -20.02 25.59
N ALA A 184 -23.00 -20.80 24.52
CA ALA A 184 -24.12 -21.74 24.34
C ALA A 184 -24.13 -22.82 25.44
N ALA A 185 -22.97 -23.39 25.76
CA ALA A 185 -22.83 -24.36 26.85
C ALA A 185 -23.21 -23.77 28.22
N ALA A 186 -22.76 -22.54 28.52
CA ALA A 186 -23.11 -21.86 29.77
C ALA A 186 -24.62 -21.56 29.88
N LEU A 187 -25.27 -21.16 28.78
CA LEU A 187 -26.72 -20.97 28.76
C LEU A 187 -27.48 -22.26 28.97
N GLU A 188 -27.01 -23.38 28.43
CA GLU A 188 -27.64 -24.68 28.63
C GLU A 188 -27.43 -25.18 30.06
N ALA A 189 -26.23 -25.03 30.62
CA ALA A 189 -25.97 -25.33 32.04
C ALA A 189 -26.88 -24.53 32.98
N ASP A 190 -27.06 -23.21 32.74
CA ASP A 190 -27.97 -22.39 33.55
C ASP A 190 -29.44 -22.83 33.41
N ARG A 191 -29.87 -23.29 32.22
CA ARG A 191 -31.21 -23.85 32.03
C ARG A 191 -31.41 -25.15 32.81
N ILE A 192 -30.43 -26.06 32.77
CA ILE A 192 -30.48 -27.33 33.50
C ILE A 192 -30.51 -27.05 35.01
N ARG A 193 -29.64 -26.14 35.49
CA ARG A 193 -29.61 -25.70 36.90
C ARG A 193 -30.97 -25.15 37.36
N ARG A 194 -31.57 -24.23 36.60
CA ARG A 194 -32.90 -23.68 36.93
C ARG A 194 -33.99 -24.74 36.97
N ARG A 195 -33.98 -25.72 36.04
CA ARG A 195 -34.95 -26.83 36.08
C ARG A 195 -34.79 -27.70 37.32
N ALA A 196 -33.56 -27.96 37.75
CA ALA A 196 -33.30 -28.70 38.98
C ALA A 196 -33.75 -27.90 40.22
N GLU A 197 -33.50 -26.59 40.23
CA GLU A 197 -33.95 -25.65 41.26
C GLU A 197 -35.48 -25.63 41.37
N ASP A 198 -36.19 -25.51 40.24
CA ASP A 198 -37.66 -25.53 40.19
C ASP A 198 -38.23 -26.86 40.70
N LYS A 199 -37.61 -28.00 40.34
CA LYS A 199 -37.99 -29.34 40.85
C LYS A 199 -37.83 -29.44 42.37
N LEU A 200 -36.71 -28.93 42.90
CA LEU A 200 -36.43 -28.91 44.34
C LEU A 200 -37.46 -28.05 45.08
N LEU A 201 -37.73 -26.83 44.59
CA LEU A 201 -38.74 -25.93 45.17
C LEU A 201 -40.13 -26.58 45.18
N ALA A 202 -40.54 -27.22 44.07
CA ALA A 202 -41.81 -27.93 44.00
C ALA A 202 -41.88 -29.15 44.95
N ALA A 203 -40.77 -29.89 45.13
CA ALA A 203 -40.69 -31.00 46.06
C ALA A 203 -40.80 -30.53 47.53
N ASN A 204 -40.12 -29.43 47.88
CA ASN A 204 -40.16 -28.78 49.19
C ASN A 204 -41.56 -28.28 49.53
N GLN A 205 -42.22 -27.56 48.61
CA GLN A 205 -43.59 -27.09 48.78
C GLN A 205 -44.56 -28.26 49.00
N LYS A 206 -44.40 -29.35 48.23
CA LYS A 206 -45.24 -30.54 48.39
C LYS A 206 -45.03 -31.25 49.72
N ALA A 207 -43.80 -31.30 50.26
CA ALA A 207 -43.53 -31.83 51.59
C ALA A 207 -44.25 -31.00 52.67
N ARG A 208 -44.12 -29.68 52.61
CA ARG A 208 -44.76 -28.73 53.53
C ARG A 208 -46.29 -28.80 53.47
N SER A 209 -46.88 -28.92 52.28
CA SER A 209 -48.34 -29.07 52.12
C SER A 209 -48.92 -30.31 52.79
N LYS A 210 -48.09 -31.33 53.05
CA LYS A 210 -48.46 -32.57 53.74
C LYS A 210 -48.09 -32.56 55.23
N GLY A 211 -47.69 -31.41 55.79
CA GLY A 211 -47.23 -31.28 57.17
C GLY A 211 -45.90 -31.98 57.46
N LYS A 212 -45.12 -32.34 56.43
CA LYS A 212 -43.82 -32.98 56.59
C LYS A 212 -42.70 -31.97 56.47
N ASP A 213 -41.68 -32.12 57.31
CA ASP A 213 -40.41 -31.42 57.14
C ASP A 213 -39.76 -31.84 55.80
N PRO A 214 -39.37 -30.89 54.92
CA PRO A 214 -38.61 -31.18 53.71
C PRO A 214 -37.38 -32.06 53.94
N ASP A 215 -36.70 -31.94 55.07
CA ASP A 215 -35.47 -32.69 55.36
C ASP A 215 -35.75 -34.16 55.67
N ASN A 216 -36.97 -34.48 56.10
CA ASN A 216 -37.42 -35.87 56.35
C ASN A 216 -38.19 -36.48 55.16
N SER A 217 -38.43 -35.70 54.09
CA SER A 217 -39.18 -36.16 52.92
C SER A 217 -38.27 -36.80 51.89
N GLN A 218 -38.43 -38.10 51.65
CA GLN A 218 -37.62 -38.81 50.64
C GLN A 218 -37.70 -38.20 49.24
N ARG A 219 -38.85 -37.61 48.87
CA ARG A 219 -39.01 -36.91 47.58
C ARG A 219 -38.20 -35.60 47.53
N SER A 220 -38.14 -34.89 48.66
CA SER A 220 -37.38 -33.65 48.81
C SER A 220 -35.87 -33.93 48.77
N MET A 221 -35.40 -34.91 49.56
CA MET A 221 -34.00 -35.34 49.56
C MET A 221 -33.52 -35.81 48.18
N ARG A 222 -34.35 -36.53 47.41
CA ARG A 222 -33.99 -36.93 46.03
C ARG A 222 -33.84 -35.72 45.10
N ALA A 223 -34.73 -34.73 45.22
CA ALA A 223 -34.65 -33.51 44.42
C ALA A 223 -33.45 -32.64 44.84
N GLN A 224 -33.09 -32.65 46.12
CA GLN A 224 -31.90 -31.98 46.64
C GLN A 224 -30.63 -32.61 46.05
N ASN A 225 -30.51 -33.95 46.09
CA ASN A 225 -29.39 -34.65 45.46
C ASN A 225 -29.30 -34.39 43.95
N GLU A 226 -30.43 -34.34 43.24
CA GLU A 226 -30.46 -34.01 41.80
C GLU A 226 -30.01 -32.56 41.53
N PHE A 227 -30.37 -31.61 42.38
CA PHE A 227 -29.92 -30.22 42.30
C PHE A 227 -28.43 -30.08 42.59
N ASP A 228 -27.93 -30.76 43.62
CA ASP A 228 -26.52 -30.73 44.01
C ASP A 228 -25.63 -31.35 42.91
N LEU A 229 -26.08 -32.45 42.28
CA LEU A 229 -25.39 -33.07 41.14
C LEU A 229 -25.26 -32.16 39.90
N VAL A 230 -26.14 -31.16 39.76
CA VAL A 230 -26.12 -30.21 38.64
C VAL A 230 -25.33 -28.94 38.99
N CYS A 231 -25.16 -28.64 40.27
CA CYS A 231 -24.48 -27.44 40.77
C CYS A 231 -23.00 -27.65 41.12
N CYS A 232 -22.57 -28.90 41.36
CA CYS A 232 -21.17 -29.29 41.57
C CYS A 232 -20.46 -29.61 40.25
#